data_AF-A0A369KPX4-F1
#
_entry.id   AF-A0A369KPX4-F1
#
_cell.length_a   1.000
_cell.length_b   1.000
_cell.length_c   1.000
_cell.angle_alpha   90.00
_cell.angle_beta   90.00
_cell.angle_gamma   90.00
#
_symmetry.space_group_name_H-M   'P 1'
#
loop_
_entity.id
_entity.type
_entity.pdbx_description
1 polymer ?
#
loop_
_entity_poly.entity_id
_entity_poly.type
_entity_poly.pdbx_seq_one_letter_code
_entity_poly.pdbx_strand_id
1 'polypeptide(L)'
;MYKLIESFLETEKDWLAQLCNITAMLNYLIKEINWIGFYLLKNNELILGPFQGKMAPSRISLEKGSCGFAATQLKTIRIDNVNKFEGYIQSDNAAFSEIIIPLFYHNKQKELNNLIGVLEINSQVFARFNDADEKGLEKVAELIANKVAWPSSN
;
A
#
# COMPACT_ATOMS: atom_id res chain seq x y z
N MET A 1 14.04 7.31 -8.87
CA MET A 1 12.79 7.12 -8.09
C MET A 1 12.97 7.54 -6.64
N TYR A 2 13.73 6.82 -5.79
CA TYR A 2 13.85 7.11 -4.35
C TYR A 2 14.20 8.56 -4.01
N LYS A 3 15.25 9.13 -4.62
CA LYS A 3 15.65 10.54 -4.39
C LYS A 3 14.56 11.56 -4.75
N LEU A 4 13.73 11.25 -5.75
CA LEU A 4 12.63 12.13 -6.15
C LEU A 4 11.50 12.09 -5.12
N ILE A 5 11.13 10.88 -4.67
CA ILE A 5 10.16 10.69 -3.57
C ILE A 5 10.65 11.42 -2.31
N GLU A 6 11.91 11.19 -1.94
CA GLU A 6 12.49 11.77 -0.73
C GLU A 6 12.49 13.31 -0.78
N SER A 7 13.00 13.90 -1.87
CA SER A 7 13.02 15.35 -2.05
C SER A 7 11.61 15.96 -1.98
N PHE A 8 10.64 15.32 -2.65
CA PHE A 8 9.26 15.78 -2.61
C PHE A 8 8.68 15.73 -1.19
N LEU A 9 8.84 14.60 -0.49
CA LEU A 9 8.39 14.41 0.90
C LEU A 9 9.05 15.38 1.88
N GLU A 10 10.27 15.85 1.58
CA GLU A 10 10.94 16.86 2.40
C GLU A 10 10.38 18.26 2.18
N THR A 11 9.90 18.58 0.98
CA THR A 11 9.37 19.92 0.65
C THR A 11 7.89 20.09 1.01
N GLU A 12 7.05 19.09 0.75
CA GLU A 12 5.63 19.10 1.11
C GLU A 12 5.46 18.62 2.55
N LYS A 13 4.56 19.24 3.32
CA LYS A 13 4.33 18.96 4.75
C LYS A 13 2.91 18.51 5.08
N ASP A 14 1.98 18.56 4.13
CA ASP A 14 0.66 17.98 4.29
C ASP A 14 0.67 16.50 3.89
N TRP A 15 0.39 15.60 4.84
CA TRP A 15 0.42 14.14 4.59
C TRP A 15 -0.52 13.70 3.47
N LEU A 16 -1.68 14.36 3.34
CA LEU A 16 -2.66 13.98 2.34
C LEU A 16 -2.15 14.37 0.94
N ALA A 17 -1.63 15.59 0.78
CA ALA A 17 -0.99 16.05 -0.45
C ALA A 17 0.22 15.17 -0.82
N GLN A 18 1.02 14.74 0.18
CA GLN A 18 2.14 13.82 -0.02
C GLN A 18 1.67 12.49 -0.61
N LEU A 19 0.71 11.83 0.02
CA LEU A 19 0.20 10.52 -0.45
C LEU A 19 -0.49 10.63 -1.81
N CYS A 20 -1.28 11.69 -2.05
CA CYS A 20 -1.90 11.94 -3.36
C CYS A 20 -0.85 12.02 -4.48
N ASN A 21 0.20 12.81 -4.30
CA ASN A 21 1.24 12.94 -5.33
C ASN A 21 2.13 11.70 -5.44
N ILE A 22 2.41 11.00 -4.34
CA ILE A 22 3.15 9.73 -4.38
C ILE A 22 2.40 8.69 -5.18
N THR A 23 1.10 8.49 -4.91
CA THR A 23 0.31 7.52 -5.69
C THR A 23 0.26 7.88 -7.17
N ALA A 24 0.10 9.16 -7.52
CA ALA A 24 0.16 9.63 -8.90
C ALA A 24 1.50 9.32 -9.57
N MET A 25 2.61 9.63 -8.88
CA MET A 25 3.96 9.37 -9.40
C MET A 25 4.26 7.88 -9.54
N LEU A 26 3.92 7.06 -8.54
CA LEU A 26 4.14 5.62 -8.60
C LEU A 26 3.30 4.99 -9.71
N ASN A 27 2.05 5.43 -9.89
CA ASN A 27 1.19 5.00 -10.99
C ASN A 27 1.78 5.33 -12.38
N TYR A 28 2.47 6.46 -12.50
CA TYR A 28 3.15 6.82 -13.74
C TYR A 28 4.42 5.98 -14.00
N LEU A 29 5.16 5.64 -12.95
CA LEU A 29 6.47 4.97 -13.08
C LEU A 29 6.38 3.44 -13.16
N ILE A 30 5.43 2.84 -12.42
CA ILE A 30 5.28 1.39 -12.36
C ILE A 30 4.39 0.95 -13.52
N LYS A 31 4.97 0.19 -14.46
CA LYS A 31 4.24 -0.29 -15.64
C LYS A 31 3.34 -1.46 -15.31
N GLU A 32 2.30 -1.64 -16.13
CA GLU A 32 1.40 -2.81 -16.10
C GLU A 32 0.69 -2.98 -14.75
N ILE A 33 0.27 -1.88 -14.15
CA ILE A 33 -0.63 -1.88 -12.99
C ILE A 33 -1.95 -1.20 -13.38
N ASN A 34 -3.03 -1.58 -12.71
CA ASN A 34 -4.37 -1.00 -12.88
C ASN A 34 -4.89 -0.33 -11.61
N TRP A 35 -4.20 -0.52 -10.49
CA TRP A 35 -4.54 0.13 -9.23
C TRP A 35 -3.30 0.26 -8.33
N ILE A 36 -3.17 1.40 -7.65
CA ILE A 36 -2.17 1.62 -6.60
C ILE A 36 -2.71 2.59 -5.56
N GLY A 37 -2.57 2.28 -4.28
CA GLY A 37 -3.12 3.13 -3.25
C GLY A 37 -2.78 2.69 -1.84
N PHE A 38 -3.26 3.50 -0.89
CA PHE A 38 -3.08 3.24 0.53
C PHE A 38 -4.41 2.87 1.17
N TYR A 39 -4.33 1.95 2.13
CA TYR A 39 -5.37 1.73 3.13
C TYR A 39 -4.76 2.02 4.50
N LEU A 40 -5.29 3.01 5.21
CA LEU A 40 -4.77 3.49 6.49
C LEU A 40 -5.51 2.83 7.65
N LEU A 41 -4.77 2.34 8.65
CA LEU A 41 -5.37 1.70 9.83
C LEU A 41 -6.00 2.76 10.74
N LYS A 42 -7.31 2.63 10.99
CA LYS A 42 -8.07 3.48 11.92
C LYS A 42 -9.11 2.63 12.63
N ASN A 43 -9.17 2.72 13.97
CA ASN A 43 -10.15 2.00 14.79
C ASN A 43 -10.25 0.49 14.46
N ASN A 44 -9.11 -0.16 14.29
CA ASN A 44 -9.01 -1.60 13.96
C ASN A 44 -9.60 -1.99 12.59
N GLU A 45 -9.70 -1.03 11.67
CA GLU A 45 -10.10 -1.25 10.28
C GLU A 45 -9.14 -0.53 9.31
N LEU A 46 -9.00 -1.08 8.11
CA LEU A 46 -8.28 -0.44 7.02
C LEU A 46 -9.24 0.49 6.25
N ILE A 47 -8.97 1.79 6.26
CA ILE A 47 -9.78 2.81 5.58
C ILE A 47 -9.04 3.31 4.34
N LEU A 48 -9.75 3.35 3.21
CA LEU A 48 -9.19 3.81 1.94
C LEU A 48 -8.60 5.22 2.07
N GLY A 49 -7.33 5.36 1.68
CA GLY A 49 -6.59 6.61 1.54
C GLY A 49 -6.42 7.01 0.08
N PRO A 50 -5.47 7.90 -0.25
CA PRO A 50 -5.19 8.26 -1.64
C PRO A 50 -4.79 7.06 -2.50
N PHE A 51 -5.28 7.04 -3.74
CA PHE A 51 -5.06 5.96 -4.70
C PHE A 51 -5.19 6.46 -6.14
N GLN A 52 -4.73 5.66 -7.10
CA GLN A 52 -4.94 5.80 -8.53
C GLN A 52 -5.57 4.52 -9.07
N GLY A 53 -6.68 4.64 -9.80
CA GLY A 53 -7.40 3.50 -10.38
C GLY A 53 -8.91 3.67 -10.30
N LYS A 54 -9.65 2.56 -10.54
CA LYS A 54 -11.10 2.52 -10.36
C LYS A 54 -11.48 2.62 -8.87
N MET A 55 -12.76 2.92 -8.62
CA MET A 55 -13.34 2.92 -7.27
C MET A 55 -13.06 1.58 -6.55
N ALA A 56 -12.68 1.68 -5.28
CA ALA A 56 -12.35 0.55 -4.42
C ALA A 56 -13.19 0.59 -3.12
N PRO A 57 -13.33 -0.54 -2.40
CA PRO A 57 -14.03 -0.57 -1.11
C PRO A 57 -13.43 0.45 -0.13
N SER A 58 -14.27 1.26 0.51
CA SER A 58 -13.75 2.30 1.42
C SER A 58 -13.25 1.76 2.76
N ARG A 59 -13.62 0.52 3.13
CA ARG A 59 -13.28 -0.14 4.41
C ARG A 59 -12.98 -1.61 4.18
N ILE A 60 -11.93 -2.10 4.84
CA ILE A 60 -11.52 -3.50 4.85
C ILE A 60 -11.31 -3.91 6.31
N SER A 61 -11.97 -4.99 6.73
CA SER A 61 -11.74 -5.61 8.03
C SER A 61 -10.39 -6.33 8.05
N LEU A 62 -9.68 -6.31 9.17
CA LEU A 62 -8.41 -7.01 9.33
C LEU A 62 -8.50 -8.52 9.13
N GLU A 63 -9.69 -9.11 9.29
CA GLU A 63 -9.94 -10.54 9.11
C GLU A 63 -10.21 -10.93 7.65
N LYS A 64 -10.26 -9.96 6.72
CA LYS A 64 -10.72 -10.20 5.35
C LYS A 64 -9.72 -9.70 4.30
N GLY A 65 -9.59 -10.47 3.23
CA GLY A 65 -8.86 -10.09 2.03
C GLY A 65 -7.35 -10.06 2.21
N SER A 66 -6.66 -9.86 1.09
CA SER A 66 -5.19 -9.76 1.01
C SER A 66 -4.65 -8.60 1.85
N CYS A 67 -5.34 -7.46 1.88
CA CYS A 67 -4.98 -6.31 2.70
C CYS A 67 -5.08 -6.56 4.21
N GLY A 68 -6.18 -7.16 4.68
CA GLY A 68 -6.32 -7.54 6.10
C GLY A 68 -5.28 -8.59 6.51
N PHE A 69 -5.02 -9.57 5.64
CA PHE A 69 -3.98 -10.57 5.86
C PHE A 69 -2.58 -9.95 5.96
N ALA A 70 -2.20 -9.03 5.07
CA ALA A 70 -0.92 -8.33 5.15
C ALA A 70 -0.79 -7.50 6.44
N ALA A 71 -1.86 -6.80 6.82
CA ALA A 71 -1.89 -5.99 8.03
C ALA A 71 -1.73 -6.83 9.31
N THR A 72 -2.34 -8.01 9.37
CA THR A 72 -2.28 -8.90 10.56
C THR A 72 -1.04 -9.76 10.61
N GLN A 73 -0.50 -10.17 9.46
CA GLN A 73 0.75 -10.92 9.37
C GLN A 73 2.00 -10.03 9.48
N LEU A 74 1.81 -8.70 9.43
CA LEU A 74 2.88 -7.70 9.59
C LEU A 74 4.03 -7.85 8.59
N LYS A 75 3.72 -8.41 7.41
CA LYS A 75 4.68 -8.69 6.34
C LYS A 75 4.09 -8.41 4.97
N THR A 76 4.97 -8.18 4.01
CA THR A 76 4.61 -8.04 2.60
C THR A 76 3.97 -9.33 2.09
N ILE A 77 2.89 -9.19 1.32
CA ILE A 77 2.17 -10.28 0.68
C ILE A 77 2.22 -10.04 -0.82
N ARG A 78 2.77 -10.99 -1.57
CA ARG A 78 2.82 -10.97 -3.03
C ARG A 78 2.05 -12.14 -3.58
N ILE A 79 1.11 -11.87 -4.47
CA ILE A 79 0.10 -12.82 -4.96
C ILE A 79 0.20 -12.89 -6.48
N ASP A 80 0.65 -14.02 -7.01
CA ASP A 80 0.77 -14.22 -8.46
C ASP A 80 -0.58 -14.42 -9.17
N ASN A 81 -1.57 -14.93 -8.42
CA ASN A 81 -2.93 -15.16 -8.91
C ASN A 81 -3.94 -14.97 -7.77
N VAL A 82 -4.69 -13.86 -7.81
CA VAL A 82 -5.68 -13.53 -6.77
C VAL A 82 -6.77 -14.59 -6.59
N ASN A 83 -7.15 -15.28 -7.66
CA ASN A 83 -8.17 -16.33 -7.61
C ASN A 83 -7.69 -17.57 -6.84
N LYS A 84 -6.39 -17.70 -6.57
CA LYS A 84 -5.80 -18.77 -5.76
C LYS A 84 -5.55 -18.36 -4.32
N PHE A 85 -5.76 -17.09 -3.97
CA PHE A 85 -5.57 -16.61 -2.61
C PHE A 85 -6.82 -16.92 -1.77
N GLU A 86 -6.63 -17.65 -0.68
CA GLU A 86 -7.72 -18.01 0.23
C GLU A 86 -8.28 -16.75 0.91
N GLY A 87 -9.60 -16.57 0.85
CA GLY A 87 -10.24 -15.38 1.42
C GLY A 87 -10.09 -14.11 0.58
N TYR A 88 -9.71 -14.22 -0.71
CA TYR A 88 -9.71 -13.08 -1.64
C TYR A 88 -11.12 -12.45 -1.73
N ILE A 89 -11.17 -11.13 -1.58
CA ILE A 89 -12.39 -10.35 -1.76
C ILE A 89 -12.38 -9.83 -3.19
N GLN A 90 -13.25 -10.38 -4.03
CA GLN A 90 -13.36 -9.93 -5.40
C GLN A 90 -13.77 -8.45 -5.42
N SER A 91 -13.02 -7.64 -6.16
CA SER A 91 -13.33 -6.24 -6.38
C SER A 91 -13.47 -5.94 -7.88
N ASP A 92 -14.15 -4.86 -8.21
CA ASP A 92 -14.34 -4.41 -9.60
C ASP A 92 -13.05 -3.89 -10.26
N ASN A 93 -11.92 -3.94 -9.55
CA ASN A 93 -10.62 -3.50 -10.07
C ASN A 93 -10.09 -4.43 -11.18
N ALA A 94 -10.62 -5.65 -11.33
CA ALA A 94 -10.20 -6.66 -12.30
C ALA A 94 -8.71 -7.06 -12.18
N ALA A 95 -8.17 -7.11 -10.96
CA ALA A 95 -6.82 -7.58 -10.66
C ALA A 95 -6.67 -9.10 -10.89
N PHE A 96 -5.49 -9.49 -11.37
CA PHE A 96 -5.04 -10.87 -11.51
C PHE A 96 -3.86 -11.17 -10.58
N SER A 97 -3.00 -10.20 -10.30
CA SER A 97 -1.94 -10.29 -9.29
C SER A 97 -1.87 -9.02 -8.46
N GLU A 98 -1.34 -9.14 -7.24
CA GLU A 98 -1.30 -8.05 -6.25
C GLU A 98 -0.02 -8.12 -5.42
N ILE A 99 0.43 -6.97 -4.94
CA ILE A 99 1.42 -6.87 -3.86
C ILE A 99 0.94 -5.86 -2.82
N ILE A 100 0.98 -6.28 -1.55
CA ILE A 100 0.52 -5.52 -0.41
C ILE A 100 1.67 -5.39 0.58
N ILE A 101 2.02 -4.14 0.94
CA ILE A 101 3.20 -3.82 1.74
C ILE A 101 2.77 -3.03 2.97
N PRO A 102 2.91 -3.59 4.19
CA PRO A 102 2.64 -2.88 5.43
C PRO A 102 3.58 -1.68 5.63
N LEU A 103 3.02 -0.54 6.08
CA LEU A 103 3.77 0.65 6.48
C LEU A 103 3.80 0.76 8.01
N PHE A 104 4.98 0.87 8.59
CA PHE A 104 5.19 0.99 10.04
C PHE A 104 5.82 2.33 10.40
N TYR A 105 5.44 2.91 11.53
CA TYR A 105 6.14 4.07 12.05
C TYR A 105 7.62 3.77 12.29
N HIS A 106 8.49 4.74 11.94
CA HIS A 106 9.94 4.60 12.03
C HIS A 106 10.41 4.22 13.46
N ASN A 107 11.41 3.35 13.56
CA ASN A 107 11.99 2.88 14.82
C ASN A 107 10.98 2.26 15.82
N LYS A 108 9.82 1.81 15.34
CA LYS A 108 8.88 1.03 16.14
C LYS A 108 9.01 -0.45 15.84
N GLN A 109 8.64 -1.28 16.83
CA GLN A 109 8.53 -2.72 16.61
C GLN A 109 7.40 -2.98 15.62
N LYS A 110 7.58 -3.99 14.75
CA LYS A 110 6.54 -4.43 13.82
C LYS A 110 5.43 -5.10 14.63
N GLU A 111 4.43 -4.30 14.96
CA GLU A 111 3.25 -4.65 15.74
C GLU A 111 2.06 -3.90 15.15
N LEU A 112 0.84 -4.42 15.35
CA LEU A 112 -0.36 -3.83 14.77
C LEU A 112 -0.64 -2.40 15.27
N ASN A 113 -0.31 -2.10 16.53
CA ASN A 113 -0.41 -0.75 17.12
C ASN A 113 0.52 0.29 16.46
N ASN A 114 1.57 -0.15 15.77
CA ASN A 114 2.55 0.69 15.09
C ASN A 114 2.36 0.65 13.56
N LEU A 115 1.34 -0.06 13.08
CA LEU A 115 0.97 -0.13 11.67
C LEU A 115 0.24 1.16 11.30
N ILE A 116 0.77 1.89 10.32
CA ILE A 116 0.13 3.05 9.72
C ILE A 116 -0.99 2.60 8.77
N GLY A 117 -0.74 1.51 8.03
CA GLY A 117 -1.62 1.01 6.99
C GLY A 117 -0.87 0.08 6.04
N VAL A 118 -1.42 -0.11 4.84
CA VAL A 118 -0.82 -0.89 3.76
C VAL A 118 -0.78 -0.08 2.46
N LEU A 119 0.27 -0.29 1.66
CA LEU A 119 0.35 0.09 0.26
C LEU A 119 -0.07 -1.13 -0.56
N GLU A 120 -1.09 -1.01 -1.38
CA GLU A 120 -1.57 -2.07 -2.27
C GLU A 120 -1.34 -1.65 -3.72
N ILE A 121 -0.89 -2.60 -4.54
CA ILE A 121 -0.64 -2.42 -5.97
C ILE A 121 -1.15 -3.65 -6.71
N ASN A 122 -2.03 -3.42 -7.69
CA ASN A 122 -2.71 -4.49 -8.42
C ASN A 122 -2.37 -4.43 -9.91
N SER A 123 -2.38 -5.59 -10.55
CA SER A 123 -2.13 -5.74 -11.98
C SER A 123 -3.14 -6.66 -12.65
N GLN A 124 -3.47 -6.38 -13.91
CA GLN A 124 -4.21 -7.29 -14.80
C GLN A 124 -3.29 -8.31 -15.50
N VAL A 125 -2.05 -8.45 -15.04
CA VAL A 125 -1.08 -9.46 -15.49
C VAL A 125 -0.89 -10.45 -14.35
N PHE A 126 -0.91 -11.75 -14.63
CA PHE A 126 -0.56 -12.77 -13.62
C PHE A 126 0.93 -12.70 -13.28
N ALA A 127 1.28 -12.96 -12.02
CA ALA A 127 2.66 -12.94 -11.53
C ALA A 127 3.42 -11.65 -11.93
N ARG A 128 2.74 -10.49 -11.88
CA ARG A 128 3.34 -9.22 -12.30
C ARG A 128 4.56 -8.86 -11.45
N PHE A 129 4.50 -9.14 -10.15
CA PHE A 129 5.52 -8.72 -9.20
C PHE A 129 6.53 -9.85 -8.98
N ASN A 130 7.81 -9.54 -9.07
CA ASN A 130 8.90 -10.46 -8.75
C ASN A 130 9.62 -10.05 -7.45
N ASP A 131 10.65 -10.79 -7.05
CA ASP A 131 11.44 -10.52 -5.84
C ASP A 131 12.14 -9.14 -5.87
N ALA A 132 12.52 -8.67 -7.05
CA ALA A 132 13.15 -7.36 -7.21
C ALA A 132 12.12 -6.23 -7.08
N ASP A 133 10.92 -6.42 -7.61
CA ASP A 133 9.79 -5.51 -7.40
C ASP A 133 9.46 -5.42 -5.90
N GLU A 134 9.31 -6.56 -5.23
CA GLU A 134 9.02 -6.63 -3.78
C GLU A 134 10.05 -5.84 -2.97
N LYS A 135 11.35 -6.16 -3.11
CA LYS A 135 12.42 -5.46 -2.39
C LYS A 135 12.49 -3.97 -2.71
N GLY A 136 12.17 -3.58 -3.95
CA GLY A 136 12.17 -2.18 -4.36
C GLY A 136 11.00 -1.42 -3.76
N LEU A 137 9.81 -2.00 -3.82
CA LEU A 137 8.59 -1.40 -3.30
C LEU A 137 8.59 -1.36 -1.77
N GLU A 138 9.18 -2.35 -1.09
CA GLU A 138 9.39 -2.31 0.37
C GLU A 138 10.24 -1.09 0.79
N LYS A 139 11.30 -0.78 0.05
CA LYS A 139 12.12 0.42 0.30
C LYS A 139 11.34 1.70 0.03
N VAL A 140 10.46 1.71 -0.98
CA VAL A 140 9.55 2.83 -1.23
C VAL A 140 8.60 3.00 -0.05
N ALA A 141 7.96 1.93 0.41
CA ALA A 141 7.02 1.96 1.52
C ALA A 141 7.70 2.42 2.83
N GLU A 142 8.93 1.95 3.10
CA GLU A 142 9.73 2.41 4.24
C GLU A 142 10.04 3.90 4.16
N LEU A 143 10.48 4.39 2.98
CA LEU A 143 10.75 5.80 2.77
C LEU A 143 9.50 6.67 3.01
N ILE A 144 8.36 6.24 2.49
CA ILE A 144 7.06 6.91 2.68
C ILE A 144 6.69 6.92 4.17
N ALA A 145 6.75 5.77 4.84
CA ALA A 145 6.44 5.65 6.25
C ALA A 145 7.32 6.56 7.13
N ASN A 146 8.59 6.72 6.77
CA ASN A 146 9.55 7.51 7.54
C ASN A 146 9.46 9.03 7.30
N LYS A 147 9.06 9.46 6.10
CA LYS A 147 9.16 10.86 5.67
C LYS A 147 7.82 11.57 5.50
N VAL A 148 6.71 10.83 5.36
CA VAL A 148 5.38 11.44 5.35
C VAL A 148 5.11 12.11 6.69
N ALA A 149 4.55 13.31 6.64
CA ALA A 149 4.21 14.14 7.80
C ALA A 149 2.91 13.66 8.45
N TRP A 150 2.88 12.39 8.88
CA TRP A 150 1.69 11.71 9.38
C TRP A 150 0.92 12.55 10.40
N PRO A 151 -0.42 12.59 10.33
CA PRO A 151 -1.20 13.32 11.31
C PRO A 151 -1.02 12.65 12.67
N SER A 152 -0.92 13.46 13.73
CA SER A 152 -0.99 12.95 15.09
C SER A 152 -2.28 12.15 15.25
N SER A 153 -2.19 10.97 15.85
CA SER A 153 -3.37 10.22 16.30
C SER A 153 -4.16 11.10 17.28
N ASN A 154 -5.33 11.58 16.87
CA ASN A 154 -6.33 12.18 17.77
C ASN A 154 -6.93 11.11 18.68
#